data_AF-A0A931VZK7-F1
#
_entry.id   AF-A0A931VZK7-F1
#
_cell.length_a   1.000
_cell.length_b   1.000
_cell.length_c   1.000
_cell.angle_alpha   90.00
_cell.angle_beta   90.00
_cell.angle_gamma   90.00
#
_symmetry.space_group_name_H-M   'P 1'
#
loop_
_entity.id
_entity.type
_entity.pdbx_description
1 polymer ?
#
loop_
_entity_poly.entity_id
_entity_poly.type
_entity_poly.pdbx_seq_one_letter_code
_entity_poly.pdbx_strand_id
1 'polypeptide(L)' 'YGKENGTGLGLAVAQKIIQDHGGRIQVESSTEHGTVFKITLPLVNPSVRAFKL' A
#
# COMPACT_ATOMS: atom_id res chain seq x y z
N TYR A 1 2.39 -19.16 8.32
CA TYR A 1 1.24 -18.40 7.80
C TYR A 1 1.54 -17.94 6.38
N GLY A 2 0.89 -18.57 5.40
CA GLY A 2 1.07 -18.39 3.96
C GLY A 2 0.34 -19.55 3.26
N LYS A 3 -0.24 -19.34 2.07
CA LYS A 3 -0.83 -20.45 1.30
C LYS A 3 0.29 -21.45 0.94
N GLU A 4 -0.02 -22.74 0.86
CA GLU A 4 0.96 -23.82 0.55
C GLU A 4 1.81 -23.51 -0.71
N ASN A 5 1.22 -22.82 -1.70
CA ASN A 5 1.90 -22.36 -2.92
C ASN A 5 2.01 -20.83 -3.01
N GLY A 6 2.07 -20.15 -1.87
CA GLY A 6 2.14 -18.70 -1.80
C GLY A 6 3.54 -18.20 -2.16
N THR A 7 3.64 -17.26 -3.10
CA THR A 7 4.92 -16.67 -3.53
C THR A 7 5.45 -15.58 -2.58
N GLY A 8 4.68 -15.23 -1.54
CA GLY A 8 5.05 -14.14 -0.61
C GLY A 8 4.94 -12.72 -1.19
N LEU A 9 4.47 -12.57 -2.44
CA LEU A 9 4.47 -11.29 -3.16
C LEU A 9 3.36 -10.32 -2.73
N GLY A 10 2.43 -10.71 -1.85
CA GLY A 10 1.23 -9.93 -1.53
C GLY A 10 1.50 -8.50 -1.08
N LEU A 11 2.47 -8.31 -0.17
CA LEU A 11 2.82 -6.98 0.32
C LEU A 11 3.52 -6.13 -0.74
N ALA A 12 4.37 -6.74 -1.58
CA ALA A 12 5.04 -6.04 -2.68
C ALA A 12 4.04 -5.56 -3.73
N VAL A 13 3.05 -6.40 -4.09
CA VAL A 13 1.95 -6.04 -4.99
C VAL A 13 1.12 -4.90 -4.39
N ALA A 14 0.73 -5.00 -3.12
CA ALA A 14 -0.03 -3.94 -2.44
C ALA A 14 0.75 -2.61 -2.40
N GLN A 15 2.05 -2.65 -2.07
CA GLN A 15 2.91 -1.47 -2.05
C GLN A 15 2.96 -0.80 -3.44
N LYS A 16 3.13 -1.59 -4.51
CA LYS A 16 3.17 -1.07 -5.88
C LYS A 16 1.86 -0.39 -6.27
N ILE A 17 0.73 -1.04 -6.01
CA ILE A 17 -0.61 -0.46 -6.27
C ILE A 17 -0.76 0.87 -5.54
N ILE A 18 -0.43 0.92 -4.24
CA ILE A 18 -0.58 2.13 -3.43
C ILE A 18 0.32 3.26 -3.96
N GLN A 19 1.56 2.95 -4.34
CA GLN A 19 2.49 3.92 -4.93
C GLN A 19 2.00 4.46 -6.28
N ASP A 20 1.46 3.60 -7.14
CA ASP A 20 0.91 3.99 -8.44
C ASP A 20 -0.31 4.93 -8.29
N HIS A 21 -0.99 4.90 -7.13
CA HIS A 21 -2.04 5.85 -6.76
C HIS A 21 -1.52 7.09 -6.02
N GLY A 22 -0.20 7.29 -5.95
CA GLY A 22 0.43 8.40 -5.22
C GLY A 22 0.31 8.29 -3.70
N GLY A 23 -0.03 7.11 -3.19
CA GLY A 23 -0.17 6.83 -1.77
C GLY A 23 1.09 6.32 -1.10
N ARG A 24 0.94 5.98 0.18
CA ARG A 24 1.98 5.37 1.01
C ARG A 24 1.40 4.27 1.89
N ILE A 25 2.18 3.22 2.11
CA ILE A 25 1.93 2.17 3.11
C ILE A 25 3.08 2.16 4.13
N GLN A 26 2.75 2.00 5.41
CA GLN A 26 3.71 1.92 6.51
C GLN A 26 3.24 0.90 7.55
N VAL A 27 4.19 0.31 8.28
CA VAL A 27 3.89 -0.45 9.49
C VAL A 27 3.73 0.57 10.62
N GLU A 28 2.53 0.66 11.19
CA GLU A 28 2.26 1.51 12.35
C GLU A 28 2.63 0.78 13.65
N SER A 29 2.35 -0.52 13.71
CA SER A 29 2.77 -1.38 14.81
C SER A 29 2.97 -2.81 14.32
N SER A 30 3.91 -3.52 14.94
CA SER A 30 4.08 -4.97 14.78
C SER A 30 4.42 -5.53 16.15
N THR A 31 3.53 -6.34 16.69
CA THR A 31 3.59 -6.91 18.03
C THR A 31 3.25 -8.39 17.98
N GLU A 32 3.40 -9.08 19.10
CA GLU A 32 3.05 -10.50 19.20
C GLU A 32 1.55 -10.77 18.98
N HIS A 33 0.69 -9.76 19.16
CA HIS A 33 -0.76 -9.85 18.99
C HIS A 33 -1.22 -9.50 17.57
N GLY A 34 -0.34 -9.01 16.70
CA GLY A 34 -0.68 -8.63 15.34
C GLY A 34 0.11 -7.45 14.81
N THR A 35 -0.14 -7.11 13.55
CA THR A 35 0.53 -6.03 12.82
C THR A 35 -0.49 -5.10 12.20
N VAL A 36 -0.32 -3.80 12.38
CA VAL A 36 -1.14 -2.75 11.76
C VAL A 36 -0.37 -2.12 10.61
N PHE A 37 -0.93 -2.21 9.41
CA PHE A 37 -0.47 -1.47 8.25
C PHE A 37 -1.36 -0.25 8.03
N LYS A 38 -0.75 0.93 8.00
CA LYS A 38 -1.43 2.20 7.70
C LYS A 38 -1.24 2.55 6.24
N ILE A 39 -2.34 2.80 5.55
CA ILE A 39 -2.37 3.25 4.15
C ILE A 39 -2.87 4.69 4.11
N THR A 40 -2.19 5.54 3.35
CA THR A 40 -2.61 6.93 3.09
C THR A 40 -2.68 7.13 1.59
N LEU A 41 -3.80 7.68 1.10
CA LEU A 41 -4.03 7.96 -0.31
C LEU A 41 -4.39 9.44 -0.49
N PRO A 42 -3.95 10.09 -1.58
CA PRO A 42 -4.44 11.41 -1.97
C PRO A 42 -5.95 11.36 -2.24
N LEU A 43 -6.70 12.39 -1.79
CA LEU A 43 -8.14 12.51 -2.10
C LEU A 43 -8.41 12.72 -3.60
N VAL A 44 -7.44 13.28 -4.32
CA VAL A 44 -7.49 13.49 -5.77
C VAL A 44 -6.23 12.88 -6.34
N ASN A 45 -6.36 12.09 -7.40
CA ASN A 45 -5.20 11.52 -8.06
C ASN A 45 -4.30 12.68 -8.57
N PRO A 46 -3.03 12.76 -8.11
CA PRO A 46 -2.11 13.83 -8.51
C PRO A 46 -1.93 13.90 -10.03
N SER A 47 -2.02 12.77 -10.75
CA SER A 47 -1.89 12.72 -12.20
C SER A 47 -3.06 13.40 -12.93
N VAL A 48 -4.24 13.47 -12.31
CA VAL A 48 -5.44 14.12 -12.90
C VAL A 48 -5.38 15.65 -12.76
N ARG A 49 -4.65 16.19 -11.77
CA ARG A 49 -4.48 17.64 -11.59
C ARG A 49 -3.50 18.27 -12.58
N ALA A 50 -2.59 17.49 -13.17
CA ALA A 50 -1.55 18.00 -14.06
C ALA A 50 -2.09 18.54 -15.40
N PHE A 51 -3.33 18.23 -15.78
CA PHE A 51 -3.95 18.65 -17.05
C PHE A 51 -4.74 19.97 -16.97
N LYS A 52 -4.51 20.80 -15.94
CA LYS A 52 -5.32 22.01 -15.66
C LYS A 52 -4.58 23.36 -15.77
N LEU A 53 -3.45 23.45 -16.47
CA LEU A 53 -2.74 24.73 -16.72
C LEU A 53 -2.48 24.95 -18.21
#